data_AF-A0A9D8EH44-F1
#
_entry.id   AF-A0A9D8EH44-F1
#
_cell.length_a   1.000
_cell.length_b   1.000
_cell.length_c   1.000
_cell.angle_alpha   90.00
_cell.angle_beta   90.00
_cell.angle_gamma   90.00
#
_symmetry.space_group_name_H-M   'P 1'
#
loop_
_entity.id
_entity.type
_entity.pdbx_description
1 polymer ?
#
loop_
_entity_poly.entity_id
_entity_poly.type
_entity_poly.pdbx_seq_one_letter_code
_entity_poly.pdbx_strand_id
1 'polypeptide(L)' 'FLQWKSYQFGEYVEGIIPANSLIRGRDTERKEGSLKFIEPGEKISYRLEFKILESNKEIEKYSKIFS' A
#
# COMPACT_ATOMS: atom_id res chain seq x y z
N PHE A 1 -3.97 -5.13 -0.28
CA PHE A 1 -2.52 -4.87 -0.12
C PHE A 1 -1.87 -4.97 -1.49
N LEU A 2 -1.13 -3.95 -1.91
CA LEU A 2 -0.48 -3.92 -3.22
C LEU A 2 1.03 -4.09 -3.04
N GLN A 3 1.60 -5.00 -3.82
CA GLN A 3 3.03 -5.26 -3.88
C GLN A 3 3.47 -5.29 -5.35
N TRP A 4 4.66 -4.76 -5.61
CA TRP A 4 5.33 -4.89 -6.90
C TRP A 4 6.72 -5.51 -6.68
N LYS A 5 7.13 -6.42 -7.56
CA LYS A 5 8.43 -7.08 -7.44
C LYS A 5 9.17 -6.96 -8.78
N SER A 6 10.43 -6.54 -8.71
CA SER A 6 11.36 -6.58 -9.83
C SER A 6 12.47 -7.57 -9.52
N TYR A 7 12.61 -8.55 -10.40
CA TYR A 7 13.65 -9.59 -10.34
C TYR A 7 14.57 -9.51 -11.57
N GLN A 8 14.80 -8.30 -12.07
CA GLN A 8 15.68 -8.08 -13.21
C GLN A 8 17.12 -8.41 -12.83
N PHE A 9 17.91 -8.85 -13.81
CA PHE A 9 19.33 -9.08 -13.57
C PHE A 9 20.00 -7.78 -13.09
N GLY A 10 20.62 -7.83 -11.90
CA GLY A 10 21.24 -6.67 -11.26
C GLY A 10 20.32 -5.88 -10.32
N GLU A 11 19.01 -6.16 -10.29
CA GLU A 11 18.04 -5.48 -9.42
C GLU A 11 17.10 -6.50 -8.75
N TYR A 12 17.13 -6.56 -7.42
CA TYR A 12 16.22 -7.39 -6.63
C TYR A 12 15.46 -6.50 -5.65
N VAL A 13 14.30 -6.02 -6.10
CA VAL A 13 13.55 -4.97 -5.40
C VAL A 13 12.11 -5.42 -5.17
N GLU A 14 11.63 -5.22 -3.96
CA GLU A 14 10.22 -5.35 -3.60
C GLU A 14 9.67 -3.99 -3.17
N GLY A 15 8.63 -3.54 -3.88
CA GLY A 15 7.87 -2.35 -3.55
C GLY A 15 6.60 -2.71 -2.80
N ILE A 16 6.42 -2.11 -1.63
CA ILE A 16 5.15 -2.11 -0.89
C ILE A 16 4.45 -0.80 -1.23
N ILE A 17 3.19 -0.88 -1.67
CA ILE A 17 2.46 0.28 -2.19
C ILE A 17 1.23 0.57 -1.32
N PRO A 18 1.36 1.47 -0.32
CA PRO A 18 0.20 2.08 0.31
C PRO A 18 -0.51 2.97 -0.71
N ALA A 19 -1.73 2.60 -1.11
CA ALA A 19 -2.53 3.38 -2.04
C ALA A 19 -3.97 3.49 -1.57
N ASN A 20 -4.60 4.62 -1.87
CA ASN A 20 -6.02 4.82 -1.64
C ASN A 20 -6.88 4.31 -2.81
N SER A 21 -6.27 3.86 -3.90
CA SER A 21 -6.91 3.41 -5.13
C SER A 21 -6.24 2.14 -5.65
N LEU A 22 -6.95 1.36 -6.47
CA LEU A 22 -6.39 0.18 -7.13
C LEU A 22 -5.67 0.58 -8.43
N ILE A 23 -4.81 -0.32 -8.93
CA ILE A 23 -3.98 -0.10 -10.12
C ILE A 23 -4.57 -0.69 -11.41
N ARG A 24 -5.87 -1.03 -11.43
CA ARG A 24 -6.53 -1.66 -12.60
C ARG A 24 -6.88 -0.68 -13.73
N GLY A 25 -6.64 0.61 -13.51
CA GLY A 25 -6.94 1.68 -14.43
C GLY A 25 -8.32 2.30 -14.22
N ARG A 26 -8.43 3.60 -14.51
CA ARG A 26 -9.61 4.42 -14.20
C ARG A 26 -10.90 3.93 -14.84
N ASP A 27 -10.83 3.38 -16.06
CA ASP A 27 -12.00 2.87 -16.77
C ASP A 27 -12.61 1.67 -16.05
N THR A 28 -11.79 0.68 -15.72
CA THR A 28 -12.16 -0.49 -14.92
C THR A 28 -12.78 -0.07 -13.59
N GLU A 29 -12.13 0.82 -12.84
CA GLU A 29 -12.62 1.26 -11.53
C GLU A 29 -13.94 2.03 -11.62
N ARG A 30 -14.19 2.77 -12.72
CA ARG A 30 -15.50 3.41 -12.96
C ARG A 30 -16.58 2.39 -13.23
N LYS A 31 -16.30 1.43 -14.11
CA LYS A 31 -17.24 0.36 -14.48
C LYS A 31 -17.59 -0.52 -13.28
N GLU A 32 -16.62 -0.79 -12.42
CA GLU A 32 -16.79 -1.60 -11.20
C GLU A 32 -17.30 -0.80 -9.99
N GLY A 33 -17.48 0.52 -10.14
CA GLY A 33 -17.97 1.39 -9.06
C GLY A 33 -16.99 1.60 -7.90
N SER A 34 -15.73 1.19 -8.06
CA SER A 34 -14.66 1.33 -7.06
C SER A 34 -13.87 2.63 -7.20
N LEU A 35 -14.07 3.41 -8.28
CA LEU A 35 -13.46 4.72 -8.42
C LEU A 35 -13.96 5.68 -7.33
N LYS A 36 -13.03 6.19 -6.54
CA LYS A 36 -13.34 7.17 -5.48
C LYS A 36 -13.53 8.56 -6.06
N PHE A 37 -14.56 9.25 -5.58
CA PHE A 37 -14.83 10.66 -5.84
C PHE A 37 -14.74 11.43 -4.52
N ILE A 38 -14.50 12.73 -4.62
CA ILE A 38 -14.51 13.66 -3.49
C ILE A 38 -15.41 14.84 -3.82
N GLU A 39 -16.16 15.31 -2.84
CA GLU A 39 -17.11 16.41 -2.99
C GLU A 39 -16.43 17.80 -2.85
N PRO A 40 -17.07 18.87 -3.34
CA PRO A 40 -16.58 20.23 -3.14
C PRO A 40 -16.39 20.55 -1.65
N GLY A 41 -15.16 20.89 -1.26
CA GLY A 41 -14.80 21.21 0.12
C GLY A 41 -14.48 20.00 1.00
N GLU A 42 -14.64 18.77 0.50
CA GLU A 42 -14.25 17.56 1.21
C GLU A 42 -12.72 17.49 1.38
N LYS A 43 -12.29 17.04 2.56
CA LYS A 43 -10.88 16.80 2.88
C LYS A 43 -10.69 15.36 3.31
N ILE A 44 -9.82 14.65 2.61
CA ILE A 44 -9.39 13.31 3.00
C ILE A 44 -7.94 13.39 3.44
N SER A 45 -7.64 12.88 4.63
CA SER A 45 -6.29 12.84 5.20
C SER A 45 -5.86 11.40 5.42
N TYR A 46 -4.67 11.08 4.91
CA TYR A 46 -4.02 9.78 5.11
C TYR A 46 -2.72 10.00 5.86
N ARG A 47 -2.45 9.18 6.87
CA ARG A 47 -1.18 9.17 7.60
C ARG A 47 -0.56 7.79 7.46
N LEU A 48 0.70 7.76 7.05
CA LEU A 48 1.49 6.54 6.96
C LEU A 48 2.63 6.64 7.97
N GLU A 49 2.97 5.51 8.56
CA GLU A 49 4.11 5.36 9.45
C GLU A 49 4.90 4.15 8.98
N PHE A 50 6.23 4.32 8.87
CA PHE A 50 7.15 3.27 8.49
C PHE A 50 8.17 3.10 9.60
N LYS A 51 8.38 1.84 9.97
CA LYS A 51 9.41 1.48 10.94
C LYS A 51 10.29 0.39 10.34
N ILE A 52 11.59 0.61 10.40
CA ILE A 52 12.58 -0.42 10.12
C ILE A 52 12.73 -1.28 11.37
N LEU A 53 12.60 -2.59 11.21
CA LEU A 53 12.80 -3.56 12.28
C LEU A 53 14.19 -4.16 12.11
N GLU A 54 15.00 -4.06 13.16
CA GLU A 54 16.43 -4.41 13.08
C GLU A 54 16.76 -5.73 13.78
N SER A 55 15.76 -6.41 14.35
CA SER A 55 15.97 -7.70 15.02
C SER A 55 14.75 -8.63 14.96
N ASN A 56 15.02 -9.94 15.10
CA ASN A 56 13.97 -10.95 15.22
C ASN A 56 13.04 -10.69 16.41
N LYS A 57 13.58 -10.17 17.52
CA LYS A 57 12.77 -9.77 18.68
C LYS A 57 11.77 -8.67 18.35
N GLU A 58 12.18 -7.69 17.54
CA GLU A 58 11.25 -6.66 17.04
C GLU A 58 10.22 -7.27 16.10
N ILE A 59 10.63 -8.13 15.16
CA ILE A 59 9.71 -8.81 14.24
C ILE A 59 8.65 -9.62 15.01
N GLU A 60 9.05 -10.43 15.99
CA GLU A 60 8.15 -11.22 16.83
C GLU A 60 7.21 -10.34 17.67
N LYS A 61 7.69 -9.18 18.13
CA LYS A 61 6.86 -8.22 18.84
C LYS A 61 5.79 -7.65 17.91
N TYR A 62 6.15 -7.22 16.71
CA TYR A 62 5.21 -6.59 15.78
C TYR A 62 4.27 -7.59 15.10
N SER A 63 4.68 -8.85 14.87
CA SER A 63 3.79 -9.86 14.31
C SER A 63 2.59 -10.16 15.21
N LYS A 64 2.78 -10.09 16.54
CA LYS A 64 1.71 -10.29 17.54
C LYS A 64 0.77 -9.09 17.70
N ILE A 65 1.17 -7.91 17.23
CA ILE A 65 0.34 -6.69 17.34
C ILE A 65 -0.77 -6.71 16.27
N PHE A 66 -0.53 -7.36 15.13
CA PHE A 66 -1.43 -7.35 13.98
C PHE A 66 -2.06 -8.73 13.68
N SER A 67 -1.89 -9.70 14.57
CA SER A 67 -2.53 -11.03 14.55
C SER A 67 -3.81 -11.04 15.38
#